data_AF-A0A972NA93-F1
#
_entry.id   AF-A0A972NA93-F1
#
_cell.length_a   1.000
_cell.length_b   1.000
_cell.length_c   1.000
_cell.angle_alpha   90.00
_cell.angle_beta   90.00
_cell.angle_gamma   90.00
#
_symmetry.space_group_name_H-M   'P 1'
#
loop_
_entity.id
_entity.type
_entity.pdbx_description
1 polymer ?
#
loop_
_entity_poly.entity_id
_entity_poly.type
_entity_poly.pdbx_seq_one_letter_code
_entity_poly.pdbx_strand_id
1 'polypeptide(L)'
;MGRKKLSAEELQRRHQRMLNTFVREAWDEIPAEIEVKLRSLKAWGFDLLSGLRGGAQSVFVAREEDRRGVGDVYEDQGETFEVQEVWKQLPKGARLLVRVGLEERRGVIRAYYRAAHGEETLLFTLPAAELLLAYFKKRGFGKLLEAFHSSGLTTEFIQKRGEQGKAYDFDQLPSRMRRALREAGDLIRKRTHVGRFTLVYFGKNKDGDDRYIVTWLVPTIHLFDVDIAERIDKLLAALD
;
A
#
# COMPACT_ATOMS: atom_id res chain seq x y z
N MET A 1 30.77 27.09 -3.08
CA MET A 1 30.96 25.80 -2.37
C MET A 1 31.60 24.80 -3.32
N GLY A 2 32.85 24.40 -3.09
CA GLY A 2 33.55 23.44 -3.95
C GLY A 2 32.95 22.04 -3.79
N ARG A 3 32.58 21.38 -4.89
CA ARG A 3 32.18 19.96 -4.87
C ARG A 3 33.37 19.12 -4.40
N LYS A 4 33.27 18.53 -3.20
CA LYS A 4 34.25 17.56 -2.71
C LYS A 4 34.31 16.40 -3.72
N LYS A 5 35.48 16.19 -4.34
CA LYS A 5 35.70 15.03 -5.23
C LYS A 5 35.67 13.76 -4.40
N LEU A 6 34.93 12.75 -4.87
CA LEU A 6 34.88 11.43 -4.25
C LEU A 6 36.27 10.78 -4.34
N SER A 7 36.67 10.05 -3.31
CA SER A 7 37.90 9.26 -3.35
C SER A 7 37.74 8.04 -4.27
N ALA A 8 38.85 7.47 -4.73
CA ALA A 8 38.83 6.25 -5.54
C ALA A 8 38.16 5.07 -4.79
N GLU A 9 38.37 4.96 -3.48
CA GLU A 9 37.72 3.94 -2.65
C GLU A 9 36.20 4.15 -2.54
N GLU A 10 35.76 5.40 -2.38
CA GLU A 10 34.33 5.74 -2.35
C GLU A 10 33.66 5.40 -3.70
N LEU A 11 34.34 5.69 -4.81
CA LEU A 11 33.87 5.33 -6.15
C LEU A 11 33.78 3.81 -6.33
N GLN A 12 34.79 3.06 -5.86
CA GLN A 12 34.78 1.59 -5.95
C GLN A 12 33.66 0.97 -5.11
N ARG A 13 33.41 1.46 -3.89
CA ARG A 13 32.30 0.98 -3.05
C ARG A 13 30.94 1.28 -3.69
N ARG A 14 30.78 2.47 -4.28
CA ARG A 14 29.56 2.82 -5.05
C ARG A 14 29.38 1.93 -6.26
N HIS A 15 30.45 1.69 -7.03
CA HIS A 15 30.43 0.79 -8.17
C HIS A 15 29.95 -0.61 -7.77
N GLN A 16 30.55 -1.20 -6.73
CA GLN A 16 30.18 -2.54 -6.28
C GLN A 16 28.74 -2.59 -5.78
N ARG A 17 28.29 -1.56 -5.04
CA ARG A 17 26.88 -1.43 -4.64
C ARG A 17 25.95 -1.40 -5.86
N MET A 18 26.29 -0.67 -6.91
CA MET A 18 25.47 -0.58 -8.11
C MET A 18 25.39 -1.92 -8.85
N LEU A 19 26.50 -2.65 -8.98
CA LEU A 19 26.51 -3.98 -9.59
C LEU A 19 25.70 -5.00 -8.77
N ASN A 20 25.78 -4.90 -7.44
CA ASN A 20 25.15 -5.85 -6.51
C ASN A 20 23.83 -5.32 -5.93
N THR A 21 23.15 -4.45 -6.68
CA THR A 21 21.74 -4.12 -6.41
C THR A 21 20.86 -5.08 -7.18
N PHE A 22 20.21 -5.99 -6.46
CA PHE A 22 19.31 -6.97 -7.07
C PHE A 22 17.94 -6.35 -7.29
N VAL A 23 17.47 -6.37 -8.53
CA VAL A 23 16.21 -5.72 -8.94
C VAL A 23 15.21 -6.77 -9.40
N ARG A 24 13.95 -6.54 -9.02
CA ARG A 24 12.76 -7.16 -9.62
C ARG A 24 11.80 -6.05 -9.98
N GLU A 25 11.47 -5.92 -11.25
CA GLU A 25 10.55 -4.87 -11.71
C GLU A 25 9.66 -5.35 -12.84
N ALA A 26 8.49 -4.73 -12.91
CA ALA A 26 7.58 -4.74 -14.05
C ALA A 26 6.93 -3.35 -14.13
N TRP A 27 6.66 -2.88 -15.34
CA TRP A 27 6.22 -1.52 -15.60
C TRP A 27 5.12 -1.48 -16.66
N ASP A 28 4.08 -2.28 -16.43
CA ASP A 28 2.84 -2.16 -17.19
C ASP A 28 2.10 -0.85 -16.81
N GLU A 29 0.95 -0.61 -17.43
CA GLU A 29 0.10 0.50 -17.05
C GLU A 29 -0.49 0.28 -15.65
N ILE A 30 -0.40 1.29 -14.78
CA ILE A 30 -1.08 1.24 -13.48
C ILE A 30 -2.58 1.21 -13.75
N PRO A 31 -3.33 0.21 -13.24
CA PRO A 31 -4.76 0.15 -13.49
C PRO A 31 -5.46 1.41 -12.95
N ALA A 32 -6.32 2.01 -13.78
CA ALA A 32 -7.09 3.18 -13.39
C ALA A 32 -8.10 2.88 -12.27
N GLU A 33 -8.54 1.62 -12.19
CA GLU A 33 -9.52 1.12 -11.24
C GLU A 33 -9.21 -0.33 -10.86
N ILE A 34 -9.46 -0.70 -9.60
CA ILE A 34 -9.51 -2.10 -9.19
C ILE A 34 -10.78 -2.36 -8.38
N GLU A 35 -11.24 -3.61 -8.40
CA GLU A 35 -12.29 -4.11 -7.51
C GLU A 35 -11.67 -4.52 -6.17
N VAL A 36 -12.34 -4.15 -5.08
CA VAL A 36 -11.96 -4.54 -3.72
C VAL A 36 -13.10 -5.29 -3.03
N LYS A 37 -12.75 -6.13 -2.07
CA LYS A 37 -13.73 -6.85 -1.26
C LYS A 37 -14.28 -5.92 -0.16
N LEU A 38 -15.51 -6.14 0.28
CA LEU A 38 -16.11 -5.42 1.42
C LEU A 38 -15.25 -5.49 2.70
N ARG A 39 -14.55 -6.61 2.93
CA ARG A 39 -13.60 -6.74 4.04
C ARG A 39 -12.45 -5.74 3.97
N SER A 40 -12.04 -5.29 2.77
CA SER A 40 -11.00 -4.26 2.63
C SER A 40 -11.52 -2.92 3.12
N LEU A 41 -12.75 -2.54 2.75
CA LEU A 41 -13.40 -1.32 3.24
C LEU A 41 -13.48 -1.28 4.78
N LYS A 42 -13.89 -2.39 5.41
CA LYS A 42 -13.84 -2.55 6.88
C LYS A 42 -12.43 -2.45 7.41
N ALA A 43 -11.48 -3.11 6.76
CA ALA A 43 -10.08 -3.06 7.15
C ALA A 43 -9.53 -1.61 7.13
N TRP A 44 -10.02 -0.74 6.24
CA TRP A 44 -9.63 0.67 6.17
C TRP A 44 -10.28 1.55 7.25
N GLY A 45 -11.33 1.10 7.93
CA GLY A 45 -12.02 1.91 8.94
C GLY A 45 -13.50 2.16 8.69
N PHE A 46 -14.10 1.59 7.66
CA PHE A 46 -15.44 1.98 7.23
C PHE A 46 -16.42 0.81 7.20
N ASP A 47 -17.65 1.08 7.64
CA ASP A 47 -18.80 0.23 7.35
C ASP A 47 -19.55 0.77 6.13
N LEU A 48 -20.11 -0.15 5.34
CA LEU A 48 -20.95 0.18 4.19
C LEU A 48 -22.42 0.11 4.61
N LEU A 49 -23.15 1.17 4.32
CA LEU A 49 -24.52 1.41 4.78
C LEU A 49 -25.42 1.70 3.59
N SER A 50 -26.71 1.37 3.72
CA SER A 50 -27.76 1.88 2.84
C SER A 50 -28.87 2.52 3.65
N GLY A 51 -29.51 3.53 3.07
CA GLY A 51 -30.61 4.25 3.69
C GLY A 51 -30.83 5.59 3.02
N LEU A 52 -31.21 6.61 3.79
CA LEU A 52 -31.47 7.93 3.24
C LEU A 52 -30.26 8.85 3.45
N ARG A 53 -29.90 9.55 2.38
CA ARG A 53 -28.92 10.63 2.37
C ARG A 53 -29.62 11.87 1.80
N GLY A 54 -29.80 12.91 2.61
CA GLY A 54 -30.58 14.08 2.22
C GLY A 54 -32.05 13.76 1.85
N GLY A 55 -32.61 12.69 2.44
CA GLY A 55 -33.98 12.23 2.16
C GLY A 55 -34.12 11.32 0.92
N ALA A 56 -33.05 11.08 0.15
CA ALA A 56 -33.05 10.18 -1.00
C ALA A 56 -32.36 8.84 -0.68
N GLN A 57 -32.87 7.75 -1.25
CA GLN A 57 -32.25 6.43 -1.13
C GLN A 57 -30.81 6.44 -1.67
N SER A 58 -29.87 5.93 -0.89
CA SER A 58 -28.45 5.96 -1.22
C SER A 58 -27.65 4.89 -0.50
N VAL A 59 -26.40 4.72 -0.93
CA VAL A 59 -25.38 3.90 -0.29
C VAL A 59 -24.24 4.83 0.13
N PHE A 60 -23.81 4.70 1.38
CA PHE A 60 -22.79 5.57 1.96
C PHE A 60 -21.93 4.79 2.95
N VAL A 61 -20.87 5.43 3.45
CA VAL A 61 -20.02 4.85 4.48
C VAL A 61 -20.13 5.64 5.78
N ALA A 62 -19.91 4.95 6.88
CA ALA A 62 -19.62 5.58 8.17
C ALA A 62 -18.31 5.02 8.72
N ARG A 63 -17.67 5.76 9.62
CA ARG A 63 -16.50 5.22 10.32
C ARG A 63 -16.98 4.11 11.25
N GLU A 64 -16.26 3.00 11.28
CA GLU A 64 -16.59 1.85 12.14
C GLU A 64 -16.56 2.25 13.63
N GLU A 65 -15.73 3.23 14.00
CA GLU A 65 -15.65 3.75 15.37
C GLU A 65 -16.93 4.45 15.84
N ASP A 66 -17.73 4.98 14.90
CA ASP A 66 -19.01 5.63 15.19
C ASP A 66 -20.11 4.60 15.51
N ARG A 67 -19.87 3.31 15.25
CA ARG A 67 -20.76 2.18 15.56
C ARG A 67 -22.21 2.39 15.10
N ARG A 68 -22.38 2.97 13.91
CA ARG A 68 -23.72 3.27 13.37
C ARG A 68 -24.55 2.00 13.20
N GLY A 69 -25.79 2.04 13.66
CA GLY A 69 -26.77 0.96 13.60
C GLY A 69 -28.01 1.32 12.78
N VAL A 70 -28.84 0.31 12.51
CA VAL A 70 -30.13 0.52 11.83
C VAL A 70 -31.03 1.39 12.69
N GLY A 71 -31.65 2.40 12.07
CA GLY A 71 -32.50 3.40 12.71
C GLY A 71 -31.74 4.65 13.18
N ASP A 72 -30.40 4.67 13.10
CA ASP A 72 -29.63 5.85 13.45
C ASP A 72 -29.88 6.99 12.45
N VAL A 73 -30.13 8.18 12.97
CA VAL A 73 -30.18 9.44 12.21
C VAL A 73 -29.07 10.35 12.71
N TYR A 74 -28.25 10.87 11.79
CA TYR A 74 -27.14 11.75 12.12
C TYR A 74 -26.86 12.76 11.03
N GLU A 75 -26.09 13.80 11.37
CA GLU A 75 -25.60 14.80 10.43
C GLU A 75 -24.09 14.65 10.28
N ASP A 76 -23.60 14.63 9.05
CA ASP A 76 -22.18 14.68 8.73
C ASP A 76 -21.96 15.61 7.52
N GLN A 77 -20.95 16.48 7.61
CA GLN A 77 -20.63 17.48 6.58
C GLN A 77 -21.84 18.32 6.09
N GLY A 78 -22.80 18.61 6.97
CA GLY A 78 -24.00 19.40 6.65
C GLY A 78 -25.09 18.61 5.92
N GLU A 79 -24.99 17.28 5.88
CA GLU A 79 -25.96 16.41 5.25
C GLU A 79 -26.55 15.41 6.26
N THR A 80 -27.86 15.18 6.19
CA THR A 80 -28.56 14.25 7.07
C THR A 80 -28.54 12.84 6.50
N PHE A 81 -28.23 11.86 7.35
CA PHE A 81 -28.20 10.45 7.05
C PHE A 81 -29.17 9.68 7.95
N GLU A 82 -29.90 8.74 7.37
CA GLU A 82 -30.70 7.74 8.08
C GLU A 82 -30.23 6.35 7.67
N VAL A 83 -29.80 5.55 8.64
CA VAL A 83 -29.29 4.20 8.38
C VAL A 83 -30.43 3.21 8.38
N GLN A 84 -30.64 2.54 7.24
CA GLN A 84 -31.66 1.50 7.10
C GLN A 84 -31.06 0.09 7.11
N GLU A 85 -29.83 -0.05 6.62
CA GLU A 85 -29.11 -1.32 6.65
C GLU A 85 -27.60 -1.11 6.84
N VAL A 86 -26.96 -2.02 7.57
CA VAL A 86 -25.51 -2.15 7.68
C VAL A 86 -25.08 -3.42 6.96
N TRP A 87 -24.39 -3.28 5.82
CA TRP A 87 -24.08 -4.44 4.98
C TRP A 87 -22.93 -5.27 5.53
N LYS A 88 -23.20 -6.56 5.72
CA LYS A 88 -22.19 -7.60 6.04
C LYS A 88 -21.68 -8.30 4.79
N GLN A 89 -22.44 -8.27 3.71
CA GLN A 89 -22.11 -8.78 2.39
C GLN A 89 -22.66 -7.81 1.35
N LEU A 90 -22.00 -7.75 0.18
CA LEU A 90 -22.51 -6.92 -0.91
C LEU A 90 -23.77 -7.55 -1.52
N PRO A 91 -24.74 -6.73 -1.98
CA PRO A 91 -25.84 -7.21 -2.79
C PRO A 91 -25.33 -7.98 -4.02
N LYS A 92 -26.09 -8.98 -4.47
CA LYS A 92 -25.70 -9.84 -5.59
C LYS A 92 -25.42 -9.00 -6.85
N GLY A 93 -24.22 -9.17 -7.42
CA GLY A 93 -23.79 -8.45 -8.62
C GLY A 93 -23.25 -7.04 -8.38
N ALA A 94 -23.34 -6.53 -7.16
CA ALA A 94 -22.74 -5.25 -6.79
C ALA A 94 -21.23 -5.39 -6.50
N ARG A 95 -20.50 -4.28 -6.66
CA ARG A 95 -19.04 -4.24 -6.54
C ARG A 95 -18.58 -3.01 -5.77
N LEU A 96 -17.43 -3.11 -5.13
CA LEU A 96 -16.71 -1.98 -4.59
C LEU A 96 -15.47 -1.74 -5.43
N LEU A 97 -15.26 -0.49 -5.81
CA LEU A 97 -14.21 -0.09 -6.73
C LEU A 97 -13.41 1.02 -6.08
N VAL A 98 -12.12 1.03 -6.35
CA VAL A 98 -11.25 2.15 -5.96
C VAL A 98 -10.52 2.68 -7.17
N ARG A 99 -10.33 4.00 -7.18
CA ARG A 99 -9.51 4.72 -8.15
C ARG A 99 -8.50 5.56 -7.39
N VAL A 100 -7.27 5.61 -7.88
CA VAL A 100 -6.23 6.49 -7.34
C VAL A 100 -5.76 7.42 -8.44
N GLY A 101 -5.85 8.73 -8.18
CA GLY A 101 -5.43 9.78 -9.09
C GLY A 101 -4.48 10.78 -8.43
N LEU A 102 -4.10 11.80 -9.19
CA LEU A 102 -3.37 12.95 -8.66
C LEU A 102 -4.24 14.19 -8.71
N GLU A 103 -4.38 14.86 -7.58
CA GLU A 103 -4.97 16.20 -7.46
C GLU A 103 -3.98 17.10 -6.76
N GLU A 104 -3.71 18.28 -7.33
CA GLU A 104 -2.72 19.21 -6.80
C GLU A 104 -1.34 18.54 -6.51
N ARG A 105 -0.98 17.55 -7.33
CA ARG A 105 0.24 16.73 -7.21
C ARG A 105 0.28 15.81 -5.98
N ARG A 106 -0.87 15.53 -5.35
CA ARG A 106 -1.04 14.60 -4.23
C ARG A 106 -1.87 13.40 -4.65
N GLY A 107 -1.53 12.21 -4.13
CA GLY A 107 -2.32 11.00 -4.35
C GLY A 107 -3.67 11.07 -3.66
N VAL A 108 -4.76 10.90 -4.41
CA VAL A 108 -6.15 10.90 -3.90
C VAL A 108 -6.81 9.57 -4.27
N ILE A 109 -7.44 8.94 -3.27
CA ILE A 109 -8.27 7.75 -3.46
C ILE A 109 -9.75 8.14 -3.50
N ARG A 110 -10.48 7.54 -4.44
CA ARG A 110 -11.94 7.53 -4.47
C ARG A 110 -12.44 6.11 -4.38
N ALA A 111 -13.39 5.86 -3.48
CA ALA A 111 -14.09 4.59 -3.39
C ALA A 111 -15.51 4.73 -3.93
N TYR A 112 -15.94 3.74 -4.69
CA TYR A 112 -17.25 3.70 -5.32
C TYR A 112 -17.96 2.39 -4.98
N TYR A 113 -19.27 2.48 -4.83
CA TYR A 113 -20.17 1.34 -4.92
C TYR A 113 -20.75 1.31 -6.33
N ARG A 114 -20.66 0.17 -7.03
CA ARG A 114 -21.32 -0.05 -8.32
C ARG A 114 -22.43 -1.08 -8.14
N ALA A 115 -23.67 -0.66 -8.36
CA ALA A 115 -24.84 -1.54 -8.29
C ALA A 115 -24.87 -2.53 -9.47
N ALA A 116 -25.69 -3.58 -9.36
CA ALA A 116 -25.75 -4.66 -10.37
C ALA A 116 -26.10 -4.16 -11.79
N HIS A 117 -26.87 -3.07 -11.90
CA HIS A 117 -27.23 -2.42 -13.16
C HIS A 117 -26.20 -1.39 -13.67
N GLY A 118 -25.06 -1.23 -12.99
CA GLY A 118 -23.94 -0.41 -13.45
C GLY A 118 -23.86 1.01 -12.89
N GLU A 119 -24.91 1.51 -12.24
CA GLU A 119 -24.87 2.82 -11.56
C GLU A 119 -23.80 2.87 -10.46
N GLU A 120 -23.04 3.96 -10.42
CA GLU A 120 -21.96 4.20 -9.46
C GLU A 120 -22.33 5.29 -8.45
N THR A 121 -22.12 4.97 -7.17
CA THR A 121 -22.23 5.93 -6.06
C THR A 121 -20.84 6.17 -5.49
N LEU A 122 -20.40 7.44 -5.46
CA LEU A 122 -19.17 7.83 -4.77
C LEU A 122 -19.38 7.70 -3.26
N LEU A 123 -18.58 6.87 -2.61
CA LEU A 123 -18.64 6.65 -1.16
C LEU A 123 -17.81 7.69 -0.41
N PHE A 124 -16.57 7.91 -0.84
CA PHE A 124 -15.70 8.93 -0.26
C PHE A 124 -14.56 9.31 -1.22
N THR A 125 -13.97 10.47 -0.95
CA THR A 125 -12.70 10.94 -1.52
C THR A 125 -11.77 11.30 -0.37
N LEU A 126 -10.56 10.73 -0.34
CA LEU A 126 -9.59 10.97 0.73
C LEU A 126 -8.16 11.07 0.16
N PRO A 127 -7.24 11.77 0.85
CA PRO A 127 -5.81 11.65 0.57
C PRO A 127 -5.37 10.19 0.74
N ALA A 128 -4.77 9.60 -0.30
CA ALA A 128 -4.43 8.18 -0.30
C ALA A 128 -3.41 7.83 0.78
N ALA A 129 -2.42 8.69 1.01
CA ALA A 129 -1.40 8.51 2.04
C ALA A 129 -2.00 8.48 3.45
N GLU A 130 -2.95 9.37 3.75
CA GLU A 130 -3.61 9.42 5.05
C GLU A 130 -4.42 8.16 5.32
N LEU A 131 -5.17 7.69 4.32
CA LEU A 131 -5.93 6.45 4.45
C LEU A 131 -5.00 5.24 4.62
N LEU A 132 -3.90 5.15 3.86
CA LEU A 132 -2.93 4.06 4.01
C LEU A 132 -2.29 4.04 5.41
N LEU A 133 -1.92 5.19 5.96
CA LEU A 133 -1.35 5.26 7.31
C LEU A 133 -2.35 4.82 8.39
N ALA A 134 -3.59 5.31 8.33
CA ALA A 134 -4.65 4.90 9.25
C ALA A 134 -4.96 3.40 9.11
N TYR A 135 -5.06 2.93 7.88
CA TYR A 135 -5.29 1.53 7.53
C TYR A 135 -4.19 0.60 8.07
N PHE A 136 -2.92 0.88 7.78
CA PHE A 136 -1.80 0.07 8.22
C PHE A 136 -1.70 0.03 9.74
N LYS A 137 -1.94 1.16 10.42
CA LYS A 137 -2.01 1.24 11.88
C LYS A 137 -3.12 0.36 12.44
N LYS A 138 -4.34 0.48 11.91
CA LYS A 138 -5.49 -0.32 12.33
C LYS A 138 -5.25 -1.82 12.17
N ARG A 139 -4.56 -2.23 11.11
CA ARG A 139 -4.28 -3.65 10.82
C ARG A 139 -3.03 -4.20 11.50
N GLY A 140 -2.25 -3.36 12.18
CA GLY A 140 -0.98 -3.77 12.78
C GLY A 140 0.10 -4.09 11.75
N PHE A 141 0.06 -3.49 10.56
CA PHE A 141 1.09 -3.63 9.52
C PHE A 141 2.29 -2.73 9.86
N GLY A 142 3.01 -3.12 10.92
CA GLY A 142 4.08 -2.31 11.51
C GLY A 142 5.25 -2.08 10.54
N LYS A 143 5.57 -3.05 9.68
CA LYS A 143 6.70 -2.92 8.74
C LYS A 143 6.36 -2.03 7.57
N LEU A 144 5.12 -2.08 7.08
CA LEU A 144 4.64 -1.10 6.11
C LEU A 144 4.67 0.32 6.68
N LEU A 145 4.24 0.54 7.92
CA LEU A 145 4.30 1.85 8.57
C LEU A 145 5.74 2.36 8.73
N GLU A 146 6.63 1.52 9.25
CA GLU A 146 8.04 1.86 9.47
C GLU A 146 8.75 2.22 8.15
N ALA A 147 8.46 1.47 7.09
CA ALA A 147 9.10 1.67 5.79
C ALA A 147 8.43 2.75 4.92
N PHE A 148 7.25 3.26 5.27
CA PHE A 148 6.48 4.18 4.43
C PHE A 148 7.26 5.49 4.19
N HIS A 149 7.63 5.75 2.93
CA HIS A 149 8.44 6.93 2.59
C HIS A 149 7.62 8.02 1.88
N SER A 150 6.92 7.66 0.82
CA SER A 150 6.13 8.60 0.01
C SER A 150 4.96 7.90 -0.68
N SER A 151 3.93 8.66 -1.08
CA SER A 151 2.77 8.13 -1.79
C SER A 151 2.19 9.12 -2.81
N GLY A 152 1.95 8.63 -4.02
CA GLY A 152 1.26 9.27 -5.14
C GLY A 152 0.46 8.22 -5.91
N LEU A 153 0.64 8.11 -7.23
CA LEU A 153 0.14 6.95 -8.00
C LEU A 153 0.84 5.65 -7.59
N THR A 154 2.10 5.75 -7.19
CA THR A 154 2.88 4.70 -6.54
C THR A 154 3.26 5.13 -5.13
N THR A 155 3.38 4.16 -4.24
CA THR A 155 3.87 4.33 -2.87
C THR A 155 5.25 3.69 -2.77
N GLU A 156 6.18 4.41 -2.15
CA GLU A 156 7.54 3.95 -1.92
C GLU A 156 7.73 3.53 -0.47
N PHE A 157 8.31 2.34 -0.30
CA PHE A 157 8.77 1.82 0.97
C PHE A 157 10.30 1.74 0.98
N ILE A 158 10.92 2.16 2.08
CA ILE A 158 12.37 2.09 2.28
C ILE A 158 12.65 1.45 3.65
N GLN A 159 13.31 0.29 3.65
CA GLN A 159 13.78 -0.39 4.85
C GLN A 159 15.30 -0.48 4.81
N LYS A 160 15.97 0.12 5.80
CA LYS A 160 17.43 0.21 5.84
C LYS A 160 17.96 -0.21 7.20
N ARG A 161 18.86 -1.19 7.20
CA ARG A 161 19.66 -1.60 8.35
C ARG A 161 21.14 -1.46 8.01
N GLY A 162 21.69 -0.25 8.14
CA GLY A 162 23.11 0.00 7.83
C GLY A 162 23.52 -0.18 6.36
N GLU A 163 24.64 0.42 5.98
CA GLU A 163 25.14 0.37 4.58
C GLU A 163 26.67 0.25 4.51
N GLN A 164 27.27 -0.22 5.60
CA GLN A 164 28.71 -0.33 5.74
C GLN A 164 29.19 -1.67 5.18
N GLY A 165 30.29 -1.65 4.44
CA GLY A 165 30.91 -2.85 3.88
C GLY A 165 30.75 -2.94 2.36
N LYS A 166 31.21 -4.06 1.81
CA LYS A 166 31.04 -4.39 0.39
C LYS A 166 29.69 -5.04 0.18
N ALA A 167 29.01 -4.68 -0.91
CA ALA A 167 27.76 -5.34 -1.29
C ALA A 167 28.06 -6.75 -1.79
N TYR A 168 27.31 -7.73 -1.30
CA TYR A 168 27.51 -9.15 -1.57
C TYR A 168 26.92 -9.53 -2.94
N ASP A 169 27.56 -10.48 -3.61
CA ASP A 169 27.05 -11.05 -4.86
C ASP A 169 25.83 -11.95 -4.59
N PHE A 170 25.07 -12.29 -5.64
CA PHE A 170 23.80 -13.01 -5.49
C PHE A 170 23.96 -14.36 -4.77
N ASP A 171 24.99 -15.12 -5.12
CA ASP A 171 25.24 -16.45 -4.56
C ASP A 171 25.67 -16.41 -3.09
N GLN A 172 26.16 -15.25 -2.63
CA GLN A 172 26.56 -15.01 -1.25
C GLN A 172 25.39 -14.54 -0.37
N LEU A 173 24.22 -14.27 -0.96
CA LEU A 173 23.06 -13.82 -0.20
C LEU A 173 22.51 -14.92 0.72
N PRO A 174 22.13 -14.55 1.96
CA PRO A 174 21.35 -15.43 2.82
C PRO A 174 20.11 -15.99 2.12
N SER A 175 19.71 -17.22 2.46
CA SER A 175 18.54 -17.88 1.86
C SER A 175 17.27 -17.02 1.97
N ARG A 176 17.08 -16.34 3.11
CA ARG A 176 15.96 -15.42 3.35
C ARG A 176 15.90 -14.26 2.36
N MET A 177 17.06 -13.68 2.03
CA MET A 177 17.20 -12.56 1.09
C MET A 177 16.87 -13.00 -0.34
N ARG A 178 17.37 -14.16 -0.77
CA ARG A 178 17.05 -14.76 -2.07
C ARG A 178 15.57 -15.13 -2.18
N ARG A 179 14.96 -15.60 -1.09
CA ARG A 179 13.53 -15.89 -1.00
C ARG A 179 12.71 -14.60 -1.14
N ALA A 180 13.06 -13.54 -0.42
CA ALA A 180 12.37 -12.24 -0.53
C ALA A 180 12.40 -11.69 -1.96
N LEU A 181 13.56 -11.74 -2.64
CA LEU A 181 13.67 -11.34 -4.06
C LEU A 181 12.72 -12.14 -4.96
N ARG A 182 12.62 -13.45 -4.76
CA ARG A 182 11.71 -14.29 -5.55
C ARG A 182 10.25 -13.96 -5.27
N GLU A 183 9.87 -13.84 -4.01
CA GLU A 183 8.50 -13.58 -3.61
C GLU A 183 8.02 -12.18 -3.99
N ALA A 184 8.89 -11.17 -3.89
CA ALA A 184 8.63 -9.82 -4.40
C ALA A 184 8.43 -9.83 -5.93
N GLY A 185 9.30 -10.53 -6.67
CA GLY A 185 9.15 -10.69 -8.11
C GLY A 185 7.87 -11.44 -8.51
N ASP A 186 7.43 -12.40 -7.69
CA ASP A 186 6.16 -13.10 -7.89
C ASP A 186 4.95 -12.23 -7.56
N LEU A 187 5.01 -11.40 -6.52
CA LEU A 187 3.96 -10.45 -6.21
C LEU A 187 3.80 -9.43 -7.34
N ILE A 188 4.91 -8.87 -7.81
CA ILE A 188 4.92 -7.91 -8.91
C ILE A 188 4.31 -8.55 -10.17
N ARG A 189 4.83 -9.69 -10.62
CA ARG A 189 4.38 -10.30 -11.88
C ARG A 189 2.95 -10.86 -11.86
N LYS A 190 2.50 -11.38 -10.72
CA LYS A 190 1.24 -12.14 -10.64
C LYS A 190 0.06 -11.34 -10.07
N ARG A 191 0.32 -10.17 -9.46
CA ARG A 191 -0.73 -9.45 -8.69
C ARG A 191 -0.78 -7.97 -8.99
N THR A 192 0.36 -7.28 -9.05
CA THR A 192 0.37 -5.83 -9.25
C THR A 192 0.70 -5.40 -10.66
N HIS A 193 1.39 -6.24 -11.45
CA HIS A 193 1.88 -6.00 -12.82
C HIS A 193 2.82 -4.79 -12.99
N VAL A 194 2.85 -3.91 -12.00
CA VAL A 194 3.68 -2.72 -11.91
C VAL A 194 4.34 -2.69 -10.54
N GLY A 195 5.60 -2.30 -10.51
CA GLY A 195 6.35 -2.08 -9.28
C GLY A 195 7.81 -2.45 -9.42
N ARG A 196 8.60 -2.06 -8.43
CA ARG A 196 10.03 -2.32 -8.37
C ARG A 196 10.45 -2.63 -6.96
N PHE A 197 11.04 -3.79 -6.77
CA PHE A 197 11.72 -4.19 -5.54
C PHE A 197 13.22 -4.19 -5.76
N THR A 198 13.97 -3.54 -4.89
CA THR A 198 15.44 -3.58 -4.89
C THR A 198 15.96 -4.06 -3.56
N LEU A 199 17.07 -4.81 -3.59
CA LEU A 199 17.79 -5.28 -2.42
C LEU A 199 19.29 -5.09 -2.63
N VAL A 200 19.95 -4.50 -1.64
CA VAL A 200 21.41 -4.52 -1.48
C VAL A 200 21.73 -5.08 -0.11
N TYR A 201 22.62 -6.07 -0.04
CA TYR A 201 23.04 -6.71 1.20
C TYR A 201 24.54 -6.51 1.44
N PHE A 202 24.93 -6.16 2.66
CA PHE A 202 26.29 -5.79 3.06
C PHE A 202 26.91 -6.74 4.09
N GLY A 203 26.34 -7.93 4.27
CA GLY A 203 26.76 -8.88 5.29
C GLY A 203 26.28 -8.50 6.70
N LYS A 204 26.80 -9.19 7.71
CA LYS A 204 26.44 -8.97 9.11
C LYS A 204 27.32 -7.92 9.78
N ASN A 205 26.78 -7.22 10.78
CA ASN A 205 27.57 -6.41 11.71
C ASN A 205 28.31 -7.32 12.73
N LYS A 206 29.01 -6.71 13.69
CA LYS A 206 29.74 -7.45 14.74
C LYS A 206 28.81 -8.23 15.68
N ASP A 207 27.58 -7.75 15.84
CA ASP A 207 26.55 -8.33 16.70
C ASP A 207 25.76 -9.46 16.01
N GLY A 208 26.03 -9.71 14.71
CA GLY A 208 25.39 -10.76 13.92
C GLY A 208 24.15 -10.33 13.15
N ASP A 209 23.76 -9.05 13.23
CA ASP A 209 22.62 -8.48 12.53
C ASP A 209 22.94 -8.21 11.06
N ASP A 210 21.96 -8.50 10.21
CA ASP A 210 22.08 -8.27 8.77
C ASP A 210 22.07 -6.78 8.44
N ARG A 211 22.99 -6.40 7.53
CA ARG A 211 23.03 -5.05 6.97
C ARG A 211 22.51 -5.02 5.55
N TYR A 212 21.52 -4.20 5.28
CA TYR A 212 20.90 -4.13 3.97
C TYR A 212 20.12 -2.84 3.73
N ILE A 213 19.81 -2.60 2.45
CA ILE A 213 18.84 -1.61 2.00
C ILE A 213 17.86 -2.31 1.09
N VAL A 214 16.58 -2.14 1.38
CA VAL A 214 15.46 -2.50 0.51
C VAL A 214 14.69 -1.25 0.15
N THR A 215 14.35 -1.13 -1.12
CA THR A 215 13.31 -0.21 -1.57
C THR A 215 12.24 -0.97 -2.31
N TRP A 216 10.98 -0.58 -2.12
CA TRP A 216 9.85 -1.16 -2.84
C TRP A 216 8.91 -0.07 -3.31
N LEU A 217 8.78 0.08 -4.62
CA LEU A 217 7.76 0.88 -5.26
C LEU A 217 6.57 0.00 -5.66
N VAL A 218 5.38 0.35 -5.19
CA VAL A 218 4.13 -0.40 -5.44
C VAL A 218 3.05 0.57 -5.90
N PRO A 219 2.19 0.24 -6.87
CA PRO A 219 1.03 1.07 -7.19
C PRO A 219 0.15 1.27 -5.97
N THR A 220 -0.12 2.52 -5.63
CA THR A 220 -0.86 2.90 -4.42
C THR A 220 -2.23 2.25 -4.39
N ILE A 221 -2.88 2.13 -5.56
CA ILE A 221 -4.18 1.49 -5.71
C ILE A 221 -4.20 0.04 -5.20
N HIS A 222 -3.12 -0.73 -5.40
CA HIS A 222 -3.03 -2.12 -4.97
C HIS A 222 -2.81 -2.29 -3.46
N LEU A 223 -2.31 -1.25 -2.78
CA LEU A 223 -2.13 -1.30 -1.32
C LEU A 223 -3.45 -1.27 -0.56
N PHE A 224 -4.56 -0.92 -1.23
CA PHE A 224 -5.88 -0.99 -0.65
C PHE A 224 -6.48 -2.41 -0.67
N ASP A 225 -5.89 -3.36 -1.39
CA ASP A 225 -6.19 -4.78 -1.22
C ASP A 225 -5.48 -5.34 0.02
N VAL A 226 -6.28 -5.82 0.99
CA VAL A 226 -5.76 -6.35 2.25
C VAL A 226 -4.83 -7.55 2.10
N ASP A 227 -5.05 -8.41 1.11
CA ASP A 227 -4.18 -9.56 0.89
C ASP A 227 -2.82 -9.12 0.34
N ILE A 228 -2.80 -8.04 -0.45
CA ILE A 228 -1.55 -7.49 -1.02
C ILE A 228 -0.77 -6.76 0.08
N ALA A 229 -1.41 -5.87 0.83
CA ALA A 229 -0.78 -5.14 1.92
C ALA A 229 -0.19 -6.10 2.98
N GLU A 230 -0.97 -7.09 3.43
CA GLU A 230 -0.50 -8.10 4.40
C GLU A 230 0.72 -8.88 3.86
N ARG A 231 0.73 -9.21 2.57
CA ARG A 231 1.85 -9.94 1.97
C ARG A 231 3.11 -9.10 1.88
N ILE A 232 3.00 -7.80 1.59
CA ILE A 232 4.15 -6.89 1.58
C ILE A 232 4.68 -6.71 3.01
N ASP A 233 3.81 -6.49 3.99
CA ASP A 233 4.21 -6.35 5.39
C ASP A 233 4.99 -7.58 5.89
N LYS A 234 4.49 -8.79 5.61
CA LYS A 234 5.17 -10.06 5.94
C LYS A 234 6.52 -10.20 5.24
N LEU A 235 6.64 -9.74 4.00
CA LEU A 235 7.90 -9.80 3.26
C LEU A 235 8.95 -8.86 3.84
N LEU A 236 8.54 -7.63 4.20
CA LEU A 236 9.40 -6.67 4.90
C LEU A 236 9.80 -7.20 6.29
N ALA A 237 8.88 -7.84 7.02
CA ALA A 237 9.15 -8.48 8.31
C ALA A 237 10.16 -9.63 8.20
N ALA A 238 10.12 -10.42 7.12
CA ALA A 238 11.01 -11.57 6.95
C ALA A 238 12.49 -11.19 6.69
N LEU A 239 12.75 -9.93 6.35
CA LEU A 239 14.10 -9.38 6.16
C LEU A 239 14.77 -9.00 7.48
N ASP A 240 13.97 -8.79 8.53
CA ASP A 240 14.42 -8.29 9.83
C ASP A 240 15.03 -9.35 10.76
#